data_AF-A0A8T6BU00-F1
#
_entry.id   AF-A0A8T6BU00-F1
#
_cell.length_a   1.000
_cell.length_b   1.000
_cell.length_c   1.000
_cell.angle_alpha   90.00
_cell.angle_beta   90.00
_cell.angle_gamma   90.00
#
_symmetry.space_group_name_H-M   'P 1'
#
loop_
_entity.id
_entity.type
_entity.pdbx_description
1 polymer ?
#
loop_
_entity_poly.entity_id
_entity_poly.type
_entity_poly.pdbx_seq_one_letter_code
_entity_poly.pdbx_strand_id
1 'polypeptide(L)'
;MSWISPELIEILLTILKAVVILLVVVTCGAFMSFGERRLLGLFQNRYGPNRVGWGGSLQLVADMIKMFFKEDWIPKFSDRVIFTLAPMIAFTS
;
A
#
# COMPACT_ATOMS: atom_id res chain seq x y z
N MET A 1 41.77 4.21 -7.58
CA MET A 1 40.83 4.57 -6.51
C MET A 1 39.43 4.75 -7.09
N SER A 2 38.74 3.64 -7.41
CA SER A 2 37.27 3.63 -7.40
C SER A 2 36.90 2.75 -6.22
N TRP A 3 36.55 3.37 -5.10
CA TRP A 3 36.21 2.69 -3.84
C TRP A 3 34.89 1.88 -3.91
N ILE A 4 34.30 1.82 -5.10
CA ILE A 4 33.04 1.16 -5.40
C ILE A 4 33.37 0.13 -6.49
N SER A 5 33.30 -1.15 -6.16
CA SER A 5 33.40 -2.21 -7.17
C SER A 5 32.21 -2.10 -8.14
N PRO A 6 32.40 -2.34 -9.44
CA PRO A 6 31.29 -2.37 -10.41
C PRO A 6 30.16 -3.33 -9.98
N GLU A 7 30.51 -4.45 -9.35
CA GLU A 7 29.58 -5.42 -8.77
C GLU A 7 28.66 -4.82 -7.68
N LEU A 8 29.20 -3.97 -6.81
CA LEU A 8 28.41 -3.31 -5.76
C LEU A 8 27.37 -2.36 -6.36
N ILE A 9 27.72 -1.68 -7.46
CA ILE A 9 26.80 -0.78 -8.18
C ILE A 9 25.64 -1.59 -8.78
N GLU A 10 25.93 -2.74 -9.40
CA GLU A 10 24.90 -3.60 -9.98
C GLU A 10 23.92 -4.15 -8.94
N ILE A 11 24.44 -4.59 -7.79
CA ILE A 11 23.61 -5.05 -6.67
C ILE A 11 22.70 -3.93 -6.17
N LEU A 12 23.26 -2.73 -5.93
CA LEU A 12 22.49 -1.57 -5.48
C LEU A 12 21.41 -1.16 -6.49
N LEU A 13 21.73 -1.17 -7.79
CA LEU A 13 20.76 -0.89 -8.84
C LEU A 13 19.65 -1.93 -8.88
N THR A 14 19.96 -3.20 -8.62
CA THR A 14 18.96 -4.28 -8.60
C THR A 14 18.00 -4.14 -7.42
N ILE A 15 18.53 -3.84 -6.24
CA ILE A 15 17.72 -3.55 -5.04
C ILE A 15 16.84 -2.32 -5.29
N LEU A 16 17.40 -1.26 -5.87
CA LEU A 16 16.64 -0.05 -6.19
C LEU A 16 15.49 -0.35 -7.15
N LYS A 17 15.74 -1.13 -8.21
CA LYS A 17 14.68 -1.56 -9.15
C LYS A 17 13.57 -2.33 -8.44
N ALA A 18 13.92 -3.28 -7.57
CA ALA A 18 12.94 -4.06 -6.81
C ALA A 18 12.07 -3.15 -5.91
N VAL A 19 12.69 -2.20 -5.20
CA VAL A 19 11.97 -1.23 -4.36
C VAL A 19 11.05 -0.34 -5.20
N VAL A 20 11.52 0.15 -6.34
CA VAL A 20 10.70 0.98 -7.25
C VAL A 20 9.50 0.20 -7.77
N ILE A 21 9.69 -1.05 -8.19
CA ILE A 21 8.59 -1.92 -8.65
C ILE A 21 7.56 -2.09 -7.54
N LEU A 22 8.00 -2.40 -6.31
CA LEU A 22 7.11 -2.56 -5.16
C LEU A 22 6.28 -1.29 -4.89
N LEU A 23 6.93 -0.13 -4.86
CA LEU A 23 6.26 1.15 -4.60
C LEU A 23 5.25 1.50 -5.69
N VAL A 24 5.56 1.23 -6.96
CA VAL A 24 4.64 1.44 -8.08
C VAL A 24 3.40 0.55 -7.95
N VAL A 25 3.58 -0.74 -7.67
CA VAL A 25 2.46 -1.69 -7.54
C VAL A 25 1.52 -1.30 -6.39
N VAL A 26 2.07 -0.97 -5.22
CA VAL A 26 1.26 -0.53 -4.06
C VAL A 26 0.51 0.76 -4.39
N THR A 27 1.16 1.72 -5.03
CA THR A 27 0.56 2.99 -5.44
C THR A 27 -0.56 2.77 -6.46
N CYS A 28 -0.37 1.88 -7.43
CA CYS A 28 -1.40 1.51 -8.40
C CYS A 28 -2.64 0.91 -7.70
N GLY A 29 -2.46 -0.03 -6.77
CA GLY A 29 -3.58 -0.62 -6.00
C GLY A 29 -4.35 0.43 -5.19
N ALA A 30 -3.62 1.34 -4.56
CA ALA A 30 -4.18 2.48 -3.85
C ALA A 30 -5.05 3.39 -4.75
N PHE A 31 -4.56 3.75 -5.94
CA PHE A 31 -5.34 4.54 -6.92
C PHE A 31 -6.53 3.76 -7.49
N MET A 32 -6.40 2.45 -7.69
CA MET A 32 -7.52 1.60 -8.13
C MET A 32 -8.66 1.62 -7.12
N SER A 33 -8.38 1.53 -5.81
CA SER A 33 -9.43 1.63 -4.78
C SER A 33 -10.15 2.98 -4.79
N PHE A 34 -9.43 4.08 -5.01
CA PHE A 34 -10.05 5.39 -5.18
C PHE A 34 -10.97 5.44 -6.41
N GLY A 35 -10.49 4.91 -7.54
CA GLY A 35 -11.26 4.83 -8.78
C GLY A 35 -12.52 3.97 -8.64
N GLU A 36 -12.40 2.82 -7.99
CA GLU A 36 -13.51 1.90 -7.69
C GLU A 36 -14.62 2.61 -6.91
N ARG A 37 -14.27 3.33 -5.83
CA ARG A 37 -15.26 4.09 -5.03
C ARG A 37 -16.00 5.14 -5.86
N ARG A 38 -15.32 5.78 -6.80
CA ARG A 38 -15.92 6.78 -7.69
C ARG A 38 -16.84 6.12 -8.72
N LEU A 39 -16.41 5.00 -9.30
CA LEU A 39 -17.19 4.24 -10.28
C LEU A 39 -18.46 3.65 -9.65
N LEU A 40 -18.35 3.05 -8.47
CA LEU A 40 -19.50 2.53 -7.72
C LEU A 40 -20.49 3.64 -7.34
N GLY A 41 -20.01 4.85 -7.03
CA GLY A 41 -20.86 6.02 -6.84
C GLY A 41 -21.66 6.34 -8.10
N LEU A 42 -20.99 6.41 -9.25
CA LEU A 42 -21.63 6.69 -10.55
C LEU A 42 -22.71 5.64 -10.89
N PHE A 43 -22.42 4.34 -10.70
CA PHE A 43 -23.40 3.27 -10.94
C PHE A 43 -24.63 3.34 -10.02
N GLN A 44 -24.47 3.87 -8.81
CA GLN A 44 -25.55 4.02 -7.83
C GLN A 44 -26.24 5.38 -7.89
N ASN A 45 -25.93 6.21 -8.89
CA ASN A 45 -26.41 7.60 -8.99
C ASN A 45 -26.14 8.41 -7.71
N ARG A 46 -24.97 8.18 -7.10
CA ARG A 46 -24.49 8.82 -5.88
C ARG A 46 -23.13 9.48 -6.14
N TYR A 47 -22.89 10.62 -5.52
CA TYR A 47 -21.55 11.22 -5.57
C TYR A 47 -20.53 10.33 -4.87
N GLY A 48 -19.41 10.07 -5.58
CA GLY A 48 -18.22 9.45 -5.01
C GLY A 48 -17.48 10.36 -4.02
N PRO A 49 -16.25 10.02 -3.62
CA PRO A 49 -15.49 10.80 -2.66
C PRO A 49 -15.34 12.28 -3.10
N ASN A 50 -15.89 13.22 -2.33
CA ASN A 50 -15.87 14.66 -2.66
C ASN A 50 -15.50 15.57 -1.47
N ARG A 51 -15.13 14.99 -0.31
CA ARG A 51 -14.94 15.75 0.94
C ARG A 51 -13.48 15.99 1.32
N VAL A 52 -12.57 15.07 0.97
CA VAL A 52 -11.17 15.13 1.42
C VAL A 52 -10.28 15.62 0.26
N GLY A 53 -9.86 16.88 0.31
CA GLY A 53 -9.08 17.53 -0.77
C GLY A 53 -9.91 17.94 -1.99
N TRP A 54 -9.24 18.42 -3.05
CA TRP A 54 -9.93 18.79 -4.29
C TRP A 54 -10.45 17.54 -5.01
N GLY A 55 -11.77 17.36 -5.02
CA GLY A 55 -12.42 16.23 -5.70
C GLY A 55 -12.14 14.87 -5.06
N GLY A 56 -11.81 14.83 -3.76
CA GLY A 56 -11.56 13.59 -3.02
C GLY A 56 -10.13 13.04 -3.12
N SER A 57 -9.19 13.75 -3.76
CA SER A 57 -7.83 13.25 -4.02
C SER A 57 -7.03 12.89 -2.76
N LEU A 58 -7.28 13.56 -1.64
CA LEU A 58 -6.59 13.30 -0.37
C LEU A 58 -7.22 12.14 0.42
N GLN A 59 -8.28 11.50 -0.10
CA GLN A 59 -8.91 10.34 0.55
C GLN A 59 -7.91 9.19 0.74
N LEU A 60 -7.04 8.95 -0.23
CA LEU A 60 -6.03 7.90 -0.13
C LEU A 60 -5.07 8.14 1.04
N VAL A 61 -4.61 9.38 1.20
CA VAL A 61 -3.71 9.77 2.30
C VAL A 61 -4.41 9.62 3.65
N ALA A 62 -5.69 10.02 3.74
CA ALA A 62 -6.47 9.86 4.96
C ALA A 62 -6.66 8.38 5.35
N ASP A 63 -6.88 7.49 4.37
CA ASP A 63 -7.01 6.06 4.61
C ASP A 63 -5.68 5.45 5.09
N MET A 64 -4.54 5.87 4.53
CA MET A 64 -3.22 5.45 4.99
C MET A 64 -2.96 5.89 6.43
N ILE A 65 -3.20 7.17 6.75
CA ILE A 65 -3.05 7.71 8.11
C ILE A 65 -3.92 6.92 9.08
N LYS A 66 -5.18 6.66 8.73
CA LYS A 66 -6.10 5.87 9.55
C LYS A 66 -5.55 4.48 9.86
N MET A 67 -4.89 3.81 8.91
CA MET A 67 -4.29 2.49 9.13
C MET A 67 -3.11 2.55 10.10
N PHE A 68 -2.25 3.57 10.01
CA PHE A 68 -1.10 3.71 10.93
C PHE A 68 -1.51 3.94 12.39
N PHE A 69 -2.60 4.66 12.61
CA PHE A 69 -3.10 4.92 13.97
C PHE A 69 -4.13 3.88 14.43
N LYS A 70 -4.42 2.88 13.59
CA LYS A 70 -5.34 1.81 13.99
C LYS A 70 -4.61 0.92 15.00
N GLU A 71 -5.23 0.69 16.14
CA GLU A 71 -4.70 -0.24 17.13
C GLU A 71 -4.59 -1.65 16.55
N ASP A 72 -3.38 -2.20 16.58
CA ASP A 72 -3.10 -3.59 16.22
C ASP A 72 -3.60 -4.52 17.32
N TRP A 73 -4.84 -4.96 17.19
CA TRP A 73 -5.49 -5.85 18.15
C TRP A 73 -5.37 -7.31 17.72
N ILE A 74 -4.75 -8.14 18.57
CA ILE A 74 -4.67 -9.59 18.39
C ILE A 74 -5.73 -10.26 19.29
N PRO A 75 -6.64 -11.07 18.73
CA PRO A 75 -7.64 -11.78 19.52
C PRO A 75 -7.00 -12.68 20.58
N LYS A 76 -7.52 -12.65 21.81
CA LYS A 76 -6.98 -13.46 22.92
C LYS A 76 -7.17 -14.97 22.73
N PHE A 77 -8.10 -15.37 21.86
CA PHE A 77 -8.44 -16.77 21.57
C PHE A 77 -7.74 -17.32 20.32
N SER A 78 -6.98 -16.51 19.59
CA SER A 78 -6.26 -16.94 18.38
C SER A 78 -4.81 -17.28 18.68
N ASP A 79 -4.24 -18.20 17.89
CA ASP A 79 -2.80 -18.45 17.90
C ASP A 79 -2.06 -17.19 17.39
N ARG A 80 -1.21 -16.60 18.23
CA ARG A 80 -0.48 -15.37 17.92
C ARG A 80 0.48 -15.55 16.74
N VAL A 81 1.11 -16.71 16.64
CA VAL A 81 2.12 -16.97 15.61
C VAL A 81 1.43 -17.07 14.25
N ILE A 82 0.35 -17.85 14.16
CA ILE A 82 -0.38 -18.02 12.90
C ILE A 82 -1.06 -16.71 12.49
N PHE A 83 -1.66 -15.97 13.43
CA PHE A 83 -2.35 -14.71 13.14
C PHE A 83 -1.41 -13.64 12.58
N THR A 84 -0.16 -13.59 13.06
CA THR A 84 0.84 -12.64 12.57
C THR A 84 1.52 -13.11 11.27
N LEU A 85 1.76 -14.42 11.09
CA LEU A 85 2.40 -14.95 9.88
C LEU A 85 1.48 -14.98 8.65
N ALA A 86 0.18 -15.20 8.84
CA ALA A 86 -0.79 -15.29 7.74
C ALA A 86 -0.74 -14.08 6.77
N PRO A 87 -0.80 -12.82 7.23
CA PRO A 87 -0.69 -11.66 6.33
C PRO A 87 0.69 -11.57 5.65
N MET A 88 1.79 -11.94 6.34
CA MET A 88 3.13 -11.90 5.73
C MET A 88 3.23 -12.86 4.54
N ILE A 89 2.68 -14.07 4.67
CA ILE A 89 2.66 -15.07 3.60
C ILE A 89 1.81 -14.57 2.43
N ALA A 90 0.64 -13.98 2.72
CA ALA A 90 -0.26 -13.47 1.69
C ALA A 90 0.34 -12.32 0.84
N PHE A 91 1.21 -11.49 1.42
CA PHE A 91 1.91 -10.42 0.68
C PHE A 91 3.20 -10.87 -0.01
N THR A 92 3.80 -11.99 0.43
CA THR A 92 5.06 -12.51 -0.14
C THR A 92 4.81 -13.52 -1.27
N SER A 93 3.67 -14.22 -1.25
CA SER A 93 3.28 -15.20 -2.27
C SER A 93 2.82 -14.51 -3.54
#